data_AF-X1TUE9-F1
#
_entry.id   AF-X1TUE9-F1
#
_cell.length_a   1.000
_cell.length_b   1.000
_cell.length_c   1.000
_cell.angle_alpha   90.00
_cell.angle_beta   90.00
_cell.angle_gamma   90.00
#
_symmetry.space_group_name_H-M   'P 1'
#
loop_
_entity.id
_entity.type
_entity.pdbx_description
1 polymer ?
#
loop_
_entity_poly.entity_id
_entity_poly.type
_entity_poly.pdbx_seq_one_letter_code
_entity_poly.pdbx_strand_id
1 'polypeptide(L)'
;MADATVVWEAYVPLKPLGGGKAMAHIGQATWSAYDAVTNELPTKLAEIKTALLTPATYTESAAAGVQVMFCDRTIASGAVTIERKVTGDTTGNGVVDTFNFMLIGRVT
;
A
#
# COMPACT_ATOMS: atom_id res chain seq x y z
N MET A 1 10.39 -10.68 -2.73
CA MET A 1 9.62 -10.60 -4.00
C MET A 1 10.17 -9.43 -4.81
N ALA A 2 9.60 -9.05 -5.96
CA ALA A 2 10.07 -7.83 -6.66
C ALA A 2 9.27 -6.62 -6.17
N ASP A 3 9.86 -5.80 -5.30
CA ASP A 3 9.19 -4.69 -4.59
C ASP A 3 8.30 -3.80 -5.47
N ALA A 4 7.20 -3.35 -4.89
CA ALA A 4 6.41 -2.27 -5.47
C ALA A 4 7.27 -1.01 -5.57
N THR A 5 7.30 -0.40 -6.75
CA THR A 5 8.12 0.78 -7.00
C THR A 5 7.35 2.02 -6.54
N VAL A 6 7.85 2.71 -5.52
CA VAL A 6 7.27 3.97 -5.04
C VAL A 6 7.50 5.07 -6.07
N VAL A 7 6.41 5.68 -6.54
CA VAL A 7 6.43 6.81 -7.50
C VAL A 7 6.67 8.12 -6.76
N TRP A 8 5.95 8.32 -5.66
CA TRP A 8 6.17 9.41 -4.72
C TRP A 8 5.73 8.99 -3.32
N GLU A 9 6.42 9.47 -2.30
CA GLU A 9 6.08 9.26 -0.89
C GLU A 9 6.25 10.56 -0.09
N ALA A 10 5.47 10.68 0.98
CA ALA A 10 5.63 11.69 2.01
C ALA A 10 5.40 11.06 3.39
N TYR A 11 6.16 11.54 4.37
CA TYR A 11 6.00 11.19 5.78
C TYR A 11 5.46 12.43 6.49
N VAL A 12 4.18 12.39 6.86
CA VAL A 12 3.46 13.49 7.49
C VAL A 12 3.34 13.23 8.99
N PRO A 13 3.99 14.04 9.85
CA PRO A 13 3.85 13.91 11.28
C PRO A 13 2.39 14.16 11.67
N LEU A 14 1.80 13.23 12.41
CA LEU A 14 0.43 13.39 12.90
C LEU A 14 0.48 14.04 14.27
N LYS A 15 -0.29 15.14 14.44
CA LYS A 15 -0.40 15.82 15.73
C LYS A 15 -0.87 14.79 16.77
N PRO A 16 -0.10 14.58 17.86
CA PRO A 16 -0.32 13.39 18.67
C PRO A 16 -1.56 13.50 19.55
N LEU A 17 -2.37 12.46 19.54
CA LEU A 17 -3.23 12.08 20.68
C LEU A 17 -2.46 11.22 21.71
N GLY A 18 -1.13 11.01 21.56
CA GLY A 18 -0.36 10.14 22.47
C GLY A 18 1.17 10.14 22.29
N GLY A 19 1.85 11.29 22.38
CA GLY A 19 3.31 11.33 22.60
C GLY A 19 4.22 11.58 21.39
N GLY A 20 3.73 12.18 20.31
CA GLY A 20 4.55 12.77 19.22
C GLY A 20 5.14 11.82 18.17
N LYS A 21 5.00 10.51 18.33
CA LYS A 21 5.65 9.51 17.45
C LYS A 21 4.79 9.00 16.28
N ALA A 22 3.57 9.51 16.13
CA ALA A 22 2.66 9.06 15.08
C ALA A 22 3.01 9.71 13.74
N MET A 23 3.04 8.91 12.67
CA MET A 23 3.42 9.34 11.33
C MET A 23 2.48 8.69 10.31
N ALA A 24 2.04 9.47 9.33
CA ALA A 24 1.38 8.96 8.13
C ALA A 24 2.41 8.86 7.00
N HIS A 25 2.66 7.65 6.53
CA HIS A 25 3.37 7.40 5.28
C HIS A 25 2.32 7.34 4.16
N ILE A 26 2.28 8.37 3.33
CA ILE A 26 1.35 8.49 2.21
C ILE A 26 2.12 8.49 0.90
N GLY A 27 1.55 7.94 -0.15
CA GLY A 27 2.24 7.90 -1.42
C GLY A 27 1.44 7.25 -2.52
N GLN A 28 2.13 7.08 -3.64
CA GLN A 28 1.69 6.27 -4.76
C GLN A 28 2.81 5.30 -5.13
N ALA A 29 2.44 4.08 -5.47
CA ALA A 29 3.36 3.07 -5.94
C ALA A 29 2.78 2.34 -7.15
N THR A 30 3.69 1.66 -7.84
CA THR A 30 3.41 0.86 -9.03
C THR A 30 3.79 -0.60 -8.80
N TRP A 31 2.97 -1.50 -9.31
CA TRP A 31 3.18 -2.94 -9.26
C TRP A 31 3.23 -3.49 -10.69
N SER A 32 4.40 -4.00 -11.10
CA SER A 32 4.66 -4.50 -12.46
C SER A 32 4.52 -6.03 -12.60
N ALA A 33 4.57 -6.79 -11.50
CA ALA A 33 4.45 -8.25 -11.49
C ALA A 33 2.99 -8.70 -11.65
N TYR A 34 2.55 -8.84 -12.90
CA TYR A 34 1.18 -9.15 -13.29
C TYR A 34 0.65 -10.51 -12.84
N ASP A 35 1.51 -11.47 -12.51
CA ASP A 35 1.21 -12.85 -12.11
C ASP A 35 1.34 -13.12 -10.60
N ALA A 36 1.97 -12.23 -9.83
CA ALA A 36 2.16 -12.38 -8.38
C ALA A 36 1.02 -11.77 -7.55
N VAL A 37 0.34 -12.52 -6.68
CA VAL A 37 -0.72 -11.95 -5.81
C VAL A 37 -0.20 -11.14 -4.63
N THR A 38 1.09 -11.25 -4.34
CA THR A 38 1.78 -10.64 -3.20
C THR A 38 2.98 -9.83 -3.67
N ASN A 39 3.26 -8.72 -2.99
CA ASN A 39 4.44 -7.89 -3.19
C ASN A 39 4.82 -7.17 -1.89
N GLU A 40 5.94 -6.47 -1.89
CA GLU A 40 6.49 -5.73 -0.76
C GLU A 40 6.42 -4.22 -1.05
N LEU A 41 5.89 -3.45 -0.12
CA LEU A 41 5.88 -1.99 -0.16
C LEU A 41 6.85 -1.45 0.91
N PRO A 42 7.95 -0.79 0.52
CA PRO A 42 8.89 -0.21 1.47
C PRO A 42 8.24 0.82 2.40
N THR A 43 8.67 0.88 3.66
CA THR A 43 8.20 1.86 4.64
C THR A 43 9.24 2.13 5.72
N LYS A 44 9.33 3.37 6.18
CA LYS A 44 10.20 3.77 7.32
C LYS A 44 9.49 3.72 8.68
N LEU A 45 8.23 3.27 8.69
CA LEU A 45 7.48 3.08 9.94
C LEU A 45 8.04 1.87 10.70
N ALA A 46 7.97 1.91 12.03
CA ALA A 46 8.37 0.82 12.92
C ALA A 46 7.19 -0.08 13.31
N GLU A 47 5.96 0.45 13.25
CA GLU A 47 4.72 -0.31 13.40
C GLU A 47 3.61 0.31 12.55
N ILE A 48 2.65 -0.49 12.08
CA ILE A 48 1.47 -0.02 11.35
C ILE A 48 0.22 -0.19 12.21
N LYS A 49 -0.55 0.88 12.39
CA LYS A 49 -1.85 0.88 13.08
C LYS A 49 -3.01 0.88 12.10
N THR A 50 -2.85 1.49 10.94
CA THR A 50 -3.87 1.56 9.89
C THR A 50 -3.18 1.55 8.54
N ALA A 51 -3.75 0.81 7.59
CA ALA A 51 -3.29 0.77 6.21
C ALA A 51 -4.51 0.88 5.30
N LEU A 52 -4.48 1.83 4.37
CA LEU A 52 -5.46 2.01 3.31
C LEU A 52 -4.71 2.04 1.99
N LEU A 53 -5.06 1.12 1.10
CA LEU A 53 -4.51 1.04 -0.25
C LEU A 53 -5.67 1.09 -1.23
N THR A 54 -5.52 1.88 -2.29
CA THR A 54 -6.59 2.07 -3.28
C THR A 54 -5.99 2.19 -4.68
N PRO A 55 -6.41 1.35 -5.64
CA PRO A 55 -6.01 1.50 -7.03
C PRO A 55 -6.33 2.91 -7.57
N ALA A 56 -5.44 3.48 -8.36
CA ALA A 56 -5.61 4.83 -8.91
C ALA A 56 -6.80 4.94 -9.88
N THR A 57 -7.16 3.82 -10.54
CA THR A 57 -8.27 3.73 -11.50
C THR A 57 -9.54 3.14 -10.90
N TYR A 58 -9.67 3.12 -9.56
CA TYR A 58 -10.87 2.58 -8.90
C TYR A 58 -12.15 3.27 -9.40
N THR A 59 -13.03 2.49 -10.05
CA THR A 59 -14.37 2.94 -10.46
C THR A 59 -15.42 2.27 -9.58
N GLU A 60 -16.44 3.04 -9.20
CA GLU A 60 -17.48 2.67 -8.25
C GLU A 60 -18.29 1.42 -8.70
N SER A 61 -18.26 1.02 -9.98
CA SER A 61 -18.89 -0.23 -10.43
C SER A 61 -18.17 -1.50 -9.96
N ALA A 62 -16.96 -1.38 -9.37
CA ALA A 62 -16.27 -2.47 -8.69
C ALA A 62 -16.81 -2.72 -7.26
N ALA A 63 -17.85 -2.00 -6.81
CA ALA A 63 -18.42 -1.99 -5.47
C ALA A 63 -19.20 -3.27 -5.05
N ALA A 64 -18.88 -4.44 -5.57
CA ALA A 64 -19.35 -5.72 -5.02
C ALA A 64 -18.48 -6.20 -3.84
N GLY A 65 -18.09 -5.30 -2.93
CA GLY A 65 -17.38 -5.66 -1.68
C GLY A 65 -15.93 -6.12 -1.85
N VAL A 66 -15.20 -5.57 -2.82
CA VAL A 66 -13.83 -5.99 -3.16
C VAL A 66 -12.84 -4.90 -2.73
N GLN A 67 -12.22 -5.03 -1.55
CA GLN A 67 -10.91 -4.40 -1.37
C GLN A 67 -9.98 -5.05 -2.40
N VAL A 68 -9.53 -4.27 -3.38
CA VAL A 68 -8.67 -4.76 -4.46
C VAL A 68 -7.26 -5.03 -3.94
N MET A 69 -6.83 -4.26 -2.92
CA MET A 69 -5.52 -4.37 -2.29
C MET A 69 -5.62 -4.43 -0.76
N PHE A 70 -4.82 -5.31 -0.16
CA PHE A 70 -4.69 -5.54 1.27
C PHE A 70 -3.23 -5.29 1.71
N CYS A 71 -3.04 -4.97 2.99
CA CYS A 71 -1.73 -4.88 3.61
C CYS A 71 -1.76 -5.65 4.94
N ASP A 72 -0.80 -6.54 5.13
CA ASP A 72 -0.68 -7.41 6.32
C ASP A 72 -0.31 -6.65 7.61
N ARG A 73 0.16 -5.40 7.46
CA ARG A 73 0.62 -4.49 8.52
C ARG A 73 1.82 -5.01 9.30
N THR A 74 2.48 -6.04 8.81
CA THR A 74 3.69 -6.60 9.41
C THR A 74 4.88 -6.04 8.68
N ILE A 75 5.78 -5.39 9.41
CA ILE A 75 6.99 -4.84 8.81
C ILE A 75 8.11 -5.88 8.93
N ALA A 76 8.58 -6.38 7.80
CA ALA A 76 9.75 -7.24 7.70
C ALA A 76 10.77 -6.54 6.81
N SER A 77 12.02 -6.44 7.30
CA SER A 77 13.13 -5.85 6.53
C SER A 77 12.88 -4.44 5.96
N GLY A 78 12.03 -3.63 6.63
CA GLY A 78 11.69 -2.27 6.19
C GLY A 78 10.61 -2.19 5.10
N ALA A 79 9.84 -3.25 4.89
CA ALA A 79 8.69 -3.28 3.99
C ALA A 79 7.48 -3.96 4.63
N VAL A 80 6.28 -3.69 4.10
CA VAL A 80 5.04 -4.41 4.42
C VAL A 80 4.61 -5.28 3.25
N THR A 81 4.01 -6.43 3.53
CA THR A 81 3.41 -7.24 2.46
C THR A 81 2.11 -6.59 2.03
N ILE A 82 1.98 -6.41 0.72
CA ILE A 82 0.75 -6.00 0.07
C ILE A 82 0.24 -7.14 -0.81
N GLU A 83 -1.07 -7.29 -0.83
CA GLU A 83 -1.71 -8.38 -1.55
C GLU A 83 -2.84 -7.85 -2.41
N ARG A 84 -3.08 -8.46 -3.56
CA ARG A 84 -4.26 -8.20 -4.39
C ARG A 84 -5.26 -9.34 -4.27
N LYS A 85 -6.55 -9.00 -4.32
CA LYS A 85 -7.63 -9.99 -4.11
C LYS A 85 -7.72 -11.06 -5.19
N VAL A 86 -7.32 -10.76 -6.43
CA VAL A 86 -7.29 -11.75 -7.53
C VAL A 86 -6.01 -11.61 -8.35
N THR A 87 -5.45 -12.74 -8.75
CA THR A 87 -4.43 -12.82 -9.79
C THR A 87 -5.07 -12.44 -11.11
N GLY A 88 -4.47 -11.49 -11.83
CA GLY A 88 -4.86 -11.20 -13.20
C GLY A 88 -6.20 -10.50 -13.37
N ASP A 89 -6.42 -9.36 -12.68
CA ASP A 89 -7.31 -8.33 -13.24
C ASP A 89 -6.71 -7.90 -14.60
N THR A 90 -7.13 -8.63 -15.63
CA THR A 90 -6.70 -8.59 -17.03
C THR A 90 -7.23 -7.38 -17.76
N THR A 91 -8.08 -6.57 -17.13
CA THR A 91 -8.65 -5.39 -17.77
C THR A 91 -7.57 -4.39 -18.22
N GLY A 92 -6.37 -4.48 -17.64
CA GLY A 92 -5.21 -3.67 -18.01
C GLY A 92 -4.29 -4.21 -19.10
N ASN A 93 -4.45 -5.40 -19.69
CA ASN A 93 -3.53 -5.91 -20.75
C ASN A 93 -2.01 -5.82 -20.41
N GLY A 94 -1.60 -6.02 -19.15
CA GLY A 94 -0.20 -5.87 -18.73
C GLY A 94 0.22 -4.43 -18.39
N VAL A 95 -0.74 -3.52 -18.24
CA VAL A 95 -0.50 -2.19 -17.66
C VAL A 95 -0.16 -2.32 -16.18
N VAL A 96 0.87 -1.59 -15.77
CA VAL A 96 1.36 -1.50 -14.39
C VAL A 96 0.25 -1.00 -13.46
N ASP A 97 -0.06 -1.77 -12.42
CA ASP A 97 -1.06 -1.38 -11.43
C ASP A 97 -0.52 -0.21 -10.61
N THR A 98 -1.15 0.95 -10.73
CA THR A 98 -0.82 2.13 -9.92
C THR A 98 -1.80 2.22 -8.76
N PHE A 99 -1.32 2.40 -7.55
CA PHE A 99 -2.16 2.53 -6.35
C PHE A 99 -1.65 3.62 -5.42
N ASN A 100 -2.60 4.30 -4.79
CA ASN A 100 -2.31 5.23 -3.69
C ASN A 100 -2.34 4.46 -2.37
N PHE A 101 -1.49 4.84 -1.44
CA PHE A 101 -1.43 4.24 -0.13
C PHE A 101 -1.38 5.31 0.97
N MET A 102 -1.95 4.94 2.12
CA MET A 102 -1.79 5.63 3.39
C MET A 102 -1.57 4.59 4.49
N LEU A 103 -0.37 4.59 5.04
CA LEU A 103 0.02 3.79 6.20
C LEU A 103 0.17 4.72 7.40
N ILE A 104 -0.58 4.50 8.46
CA ILE A 104 -0.45 5.25 9.71
C ILE A 104 0.20 4.35 10.74
N GLY A 105 1.27 4.84 11.34
CA GLY A 105 2.11 4.06 12.22
C GLY A 105 2.89 4.91 13.19
N ARG A 106 3.88 4.29 13.85
CA ARG A 106 4.88 5.02 14.63
C ARG A 106 6.25 4.92 13.98
N VAL A 107 7.08 5.91 14.26
CA VAL A 107 8.53 5.89 14.05
C VAL A 107 9.22 5.62 15.39
N THR A 108 10.44 5.08 15.36
CA THR A 108 11.27 4.83 16.56
C THR A 108 11.67 6.12 17.26
#